data_AF-A0A2P2KZC8-F1
#
_entry.id   AF-A0A2P2KZC8-F1
#
_cell.length_a   1.000
_cell.length_b   1.000
_cell.length_c   1.000
_cell.angle_alpha   90.00
_cell.angle_beta   90.00
_cell.angle_gamma   90.00
#
_symmetry.space_group_name_H-M   'P 1'
#
loop_
_entity.id
_entity.type
_entity.pdbx_description
1 polymer ?
#
loop_
_entity_poly.entity_id
_entity_poly.type
_entity_poly.pdbx_seq_one_letter_code
_entity_poly.pdbx_strand_id
1 'polypeptide(L)'
;MAASAKITTGTNWSAMTAGTAAAAPTATTLFLPPKSLLFLRNCTLPAFRRSLCFSPPSQSLSRASQVKASSTAADSPAPQAKGVENLVIIGSGPAGYTAAIYAARANLKPIVFEGYQVGGVPGGQLMTTTEVENFPGFPDGITGPDLMDRMRRQAERWGAELFQEDVESIDVKSSPFTVKSSERKVKSHSLILATGATAKRLRLPHEDEFWSRGISACAICDGASPLFKGQVLAVVGGGDTATEEALYLTKYARHVHLLVRKDQLRASKAMQDR
;
A
#
# COMPACT_ATOMS: atom_id res chain seq x y z
N MET A 1 -32.40 5.90 -35.91
CA MET A 1 -31.90 6.20 -37.27
C MET A 1 -30.56 5.51 -37.42
N ALA A 2 -30.46 4.67 -38.45
CA ALA A 2 -29.41 3.69 -38.65
C ALA A 2 -28.12 4.29 -39.19
N ALA A 3 -26.99 3.68 -38.85
CA ALA A 3 -25.85 3.56 -39.76
C ALA A 3 -25.09 2.28 -39.41
N SER A 4 -25.36 1.24 -40.18
CA SER A 4 -24.65 -0.03 -40.24
C SER A 4 -23.54 0.12 -41.28
N ALA A 5 -22.30 -0.25 -40.95
CA ALA A 5 -21.21 -0.31 -41.92
C ALA A 5 -20.52 -1.68 -41.82
N LYS A 6 -20.73 -2.48 -42.87
CA LYS A 6 -20.07 -3.76 -43.15
C LYS A 6 -18.58 -3.54 -43.39
N ILE A 7 -17.75 -4.40 -42.82
CA ILE A 7 -16.32 -4.52 -43.18
C ILE A 7 -16.20 -5.67 -44.18
N THR A 8 -15.77 -5.33 -45.39
CA THR A 8 -15.44 -6.23 -46.49
C THR A 8 -14.00 -6.74 -46.33
N THR A 9 -13.83 -8.04 -46.52
CA THR A 9 -12.54 -8.74 -46.65
C THR A 9 -11.99 -8.58 -48.07
N GLY A 10 -10.68 -8.28 -48.20
CA GLY A 10 -10.01 -8.16 -49.50
C GLY A 10 -8.47 -8.20 -49.41
N THR A 11 -7.94 -9.42 -49.42
CA THR A 11 -6.82 -9.97 -50.20
C THR A 11 -5.54 -9.14 -50.55
N ASN A 12 -4.40 -9.75 -50.21
CA ASN A 12 -3.10 -9.84 -50.92
C ASN A 12 -2.35 -8.59 -51.41
N TRP A 13 -1.12 -8.44 -50.91
CA TRP A 13 0.03 -8.12 -51.76
C TRP A 13 1.31 -8.79 -51.28
N SER A 14 2.02 -9.43 -52.21
CA SER A 14 3.29 -10.15 -52.01
C SER A 14 4.48 -9.31 -52.49
N ALA A 15 5.58 -9.40 -51.72
CA ALA A 15 7.01 -9.51 -52.10
C ALA A 15 7.65 -8.55 -53.13
N MET A 16 8.76 -7.92 -52.72
CA MET A 16 10.04 -7.61 -53.43
C MET A 16 10.78 -6.54 -52.61
N THR A 17 12.11 -6.45 -52.43
CA THR A 17 13.32 -7.21 -52.78
C THR A 17 14.47 -6.59 -51.97
N ALA A 18 15.56 -7.34 -51.83
CA ALA A 18 16.77 -7.01 -51.08
C ALA A 18 17.53 -5.76 -51.56
N GLY A 19 18.27 -5.14 -50.63
CA GLY A 19 19.29 -4.12 -50.91
C GLY A 19 20.38 -4.14 -49.82
N THR A 20 21.59 -4.45 -50.24
CA THR A 20 22.82 -4.70 -49.47
C THR A 20 23.65 -3.43 -49.17
N ALA A 21 24.46 -3.55 -48.10
CA ALA A 21 25.77 -2.93 -47.83
C ALA A 21 25.84 -1.52 -47.21
N ALA A 22 26.46 -1.44 -46.01
CA ALA A 22 27.81 -0.88 -45.81
C ALA A 22 28.23 -0.98 -44.32
N ALA A 23 29.53 -1.20 -44.09
CA ALA A 23 30.15 -1.49 -42.80
C ALA A 23 31.04 -0.34 -42.28
N ALA A 24 31.07 -0.21 -40.94
CA ALA A 24 32.16 0.25 -40.03
C ALA A 24 32.74 1.69 -40.19
N PRO A 25 33.33 2.32 -39.14
CA PRO A 25 34.27 1.71 -38.21
C PRO A 25 34.06 1.94 -36.69
N THR A 26 34.77 1.06 -35.99
CA THR A 26 35.14 0.96 -34.58
C THR A 26 35.76 2.22 -33.97
N ALA A 27 35.41 2.49 -32.70
CA ALA A 27 36.30 3.19 -31.77
C ALA A 27 36.17 2.55 -30.37
N THR A 28 37.21 1.79 -30.04
CA THR A 28 37.49 1.20 -28.74
C THR A 28 38.06 2.27 -27.82
N THR A 29 37.45 2.50 -26.66
CA THR A 29 38.14 3.19 -25.56
C THR A 29 37.80 2.52 -24.23
N LEU A 30 38.72 1.66 -23.79
CA LEU A 30 38.87 1.15 -22.43
C LEU A 30 39.26 2.31 -21.51
N PHE A 31 38.47 2.59 -20.46
CA PHE A 31 38.94 3.38 -19.32
C PHE A 31 38.23 2.96 -18.02
N LEU A 32 38.96 2.21 -17.19
CA LEU A 32 38.81 2.06 -15.73
C LEU A 32 40.24 1.96 -15.16
N PRO A 33 40.51 2.20 -13.86
CA PRO A 33 39.81 3.00 -12.84
C PRO A 33 40.79 3.96 -12.10
N PRO A 34 40.45 4.48 -10.90
CA PRO A 34 41.11 3.84 -9.76
C PRO A 34 40.23 3.59 -8.54
N LYS A 35 40.72 2.63 -7.77
CA LYS A 35 40.21 2.04 -6.53
C LYS A 35 40.28 3.04 -5.37
N SER A 36 39.20 3.21 -4.62
CA SER A 36 39.24 3.68 -3.23
C SER A 36 38.71 2.57 -2.32
N LEU A 37 39.63 1.69 -1.90
CA LEU A 37 39.42 0.74 -0.81
C LEU A 37 39.40 1.54 0.51
N LEU A 38 38.23 1.64 1.14
CA LEU A 38 38.08 2.10 2.51
C LEU A 38 38.30 0.92 3.46
N PHE A 39 39.43 0.94 4.17
CA PHE A 39 39.74 0.04 5.28
C PHE A 39 38.87 0.43 6.49
N LEU A 40 37.94 -0.45 6.89
CA LEU A 40 37.28 -0.38 8.19
C LEU A 40 38.25 -0.89 9.26
N ARG A 41 38.75 0.05 10.06
CA ARG A 41 39.62 -0.21 11.20
C ARG A 41 38.76 -0.73 12.37
N ASN A 42 38.99 -1.97 12.79
CA ASN A 42 38.38 -2.59 13.96
C ASN A 42 38.70 -1.77 15.23
N CYS A 43 37.69 -1.12 15.80
CA CYS A 43 37.74 -0.58 17.16
C CYS A 43 37.38 -1.70 18.14
N THR A 44 38.39 -2.26 18.79
CA THR A 44 38.24 -3.11 19.98
C THR A 44 37.84 -2.25 21.18
N LEU A 45 36.60 -2.40 21.65
CA LEU A 45 36.16 -1.87 22.95
C LEU A 45 36.29 -2.98 24.01
N PRO A 46 36.76 -2.68 25.24
CA PRO A 46 36.92 -3.68 26.27
C PRO A 46 35.57 -4.04 26.93
N ALA A 47 35.38 -5.34 27.14
CA ALA A 47 34.22 -5.92 27.81
C ALA A 47 34.20 -5.57 29.30
N PHE A 48 33.20 -4.79 29.73
CA PHE A 48 32.88 -4.60 31.14
C PHE A 48 31.96 -5.74 31.62
N ARG A 49 32.54 -6.74 32.28
CA ARG A 49 31.79 -7.78 33.01
C ARG A 49 31.14 -7.15 34.24
N ARG A 50 29.81 -7.05 34.26
CA ARG A 50 29.04 -6.92 35.51
C ARG A 50 28.42 -8.27 35.87
N SER A 51 28.84 -8.80 37.01
CA SER A 51 28.25 -9.95 37.67
C SER A 51 26.84 -9.61 38.12
N LEU A 52 25.84 -10.30 37.59
CA LEU A 52 24.46 -10.28 38.10
C LEU A 52 24.31 -11.44 39.08
N CYS A 53 24.35 -11.15 40.38
CA CYS A 53 23.89 -12.07 41.41
C CYS A 53 22.36 -12.00 41.44
N PHE A 54 21.74 -13.11 41.05
CA PHE A 54 20.30 -13.33 41.08
C PHE A 54 19.96 -14.02 42.42
N SER A 55 19.09 -13.40 43.22
CA SER A 55 18.48 -14.03 44.39
C SER A 55 16.96 -13.83 44.31
N PRO A 56 16.14 -14.90 44.32
CA PRO A 56 14.69 -14.75 44.35
C PRO A 56 14.20 -14.69 45.80
N PRO A 57 13.19 -13.89 46.14
CA PRO A 57 12.40 -14.13 47.33
C PRO A 57 11.21 -15.05 47.00
N SER A 58 11.09 -16.07 47.84
CA SER A 58 10.02 -17.06 47.92
C SER A 58 8.68 -16.46 48.36
N GLN A 59 7.63 -16.98 47.72
CA GLN A 59 6.28 -17.31 48.21
C GLN A 59 5.73 -16.61 49.48
N SER A 60 4.52 -16.04 49.35
CA SER A 60 3.43 -16.42 50.27
C SER A 60 2.06 -16.15 49.64
N LEU A 61 1.32 -17.25 49.41
CA LEU A 61 -0.12 -17.28 49.22
C LEU A 61 -0.82 -16.83 50.50
N SER A 62 -1.76 -15.89 50.41
CA SER A 62 -2.97 -15.96 51.24
C SER A 62 -4.08 -15.02 50.79
N ARG A 63 -5.29 -15.60 50.78
CA ARG A 63 -6.60 -15.00 51.03
C ARG A 63 -7.31 -14.28 49.88
N ALA A 64 -8.10 -15.07 49.18
CA ALA A 64 -9.32 -14.62 48.52
C ALA A 64 -10.26 -13.97 49.56
N SER A 65 -10.59 -12.70 49.33
CA SER A 65 -11.71 -12.03 49.99
C SER A 65 -12.79 -11.80 48.93
N GLN A 66 -13.94 -12.43 49.14
CA GLN A 66 -15.15 -12.22 48.38
C GLN A 66 -15.61 -10.76 48.53
N VAL A 67 -15.77 -10.06 47.41
CA VAL A 67 -16.47 -8.77 47.38
C VAL A 67 -17.84 -9.00 46.73
N LYS A 68 -18.87 -8.68 47.50
CA LYS A 68 -20.29 -8.71 47.15
C LYS A 68 -20.57 -7.83 45.93
N ALA A 69 -21.28 -8.38 44.95
CA ALA A 69 -21.90 -7.62 43.89
C ALA A 69 -23.05 -6.78 44.48
N SER A 70 -22.98 -5.46 44.30
CA SER A 70 -24.12 -4.55 44.45
C SER A 70 -24.40 -3.91 43.11
N SER A 71 -25.51 -4.34 42.50
CA SER A 71 -26.07 -3.78 41.29
C SER A 71 -26.69 -2.41 41.57
N THR A 72 -26.13 -1.37 40.97
CA THR A 72 -26.82 -0.11 40.71
C THR A 72 -26.70 0.20 39.24
N ALA A 73 -27.80 -0.02 38.51
CA ALA A 73 -28.02 0.53 37.19
C ALA A 73 -28.49 1.98 37.37
N ALA A 74 -27.70 2.94 36.92
CA ALA A 74 -28.13 4.28 36.52
C ALA A 74 -26.95 5.05 35.90
N ASP A 75 -27.24 5.73 34.78
CA ASP A 75 -26.43 6.67 34.01
C ASP A 75 -25.20 6.13 33.27
N SER A 76 -25.40 5.78 32.01
CA SER A 76 -24.35 5.80 30.99
C SER A 76 -23.87 7.25 30.84
N PRO A 77 -22.62 7.59 31.20
CA PRO A 77 -22.12 8.93 30.97
C PRO A 77 -21.93 9.13 29.46
N ALA A 78 -22.37 10.28 28.95
CA ALA A 78 -21.94 10.78 27.64
C ALA A 78 -20.39 10.70 27.55
N PRO A 79 -19.80 10.47 26.36
CA PRO A 79 -18.37 10.19 26.25
C PRO A 79 -17.59 11.36 26.85
N GLN A 80 -16.99 11.13 28.01
CA GLN A 80 -16.15 12.12 28.68
C GLN A 80 -15.03 12.50 27.71
N ALA A 81 -14.79 13.79 27.55
CA ALA A 81 -13.68 14.29 26.75
C ALA A 81 -12.38 13.76 27.36
N LYS A 82 -11.88 12.64 26.81
CA LYS A 82 -10.52 12.16 26.98
C LYS A 82 -9.58 13.36 26.78
N GLY A 83 -8.52 13.42 27.58
CA GLY A 83 -7.52 14.48 27.51
C GLY A 83 -6.93 14.65 26.10
N VAL A 84 -6.06 15.65 25.93
CA VAL A 84 -5.38 15.84 24.64
C VAL A 84 -4.48 14.65 24.37
N GLU A 85 -4.69 13.99 23.23
CA GLU A 85 -3.92 12.84 22.81
C GLU A 85 -2.55 13.27 22.27
N ASN A 86 -1.54 12.42 22.43
CA ASN A 86 -0.21 12.73 21.89
C ASN A 86 -0.18 12.63 20.37
N LEU A 87 -0.83 11.60 19.83
CA LEU A 87 -0.81 11.28 18.41
C LEU A 87 -2.12 10.62 17.97
N VAL A 88 -2.69 11.15 16.89
CA VAL A 88 -3.76 10.51 16.14
C VAL A 88 -3.25 10.14 14.75
N ILE A 89 -3.52 8.92 14.32
CA ILE A 89 -3.19 8.37 13.01
C ILE A 89 -4.49 8.16 12.26
N ILE A 90 -4.56 8.64 11.02
CA ILE A 90 -5.75 8.51 10.18
C ILE A 90 -5.41 7.60 9.00
N GLY A 91 -5.93 6.38 9.01
CA GLY A 91 -5.70 5.35 8.00
C GLY A 91 -5.09 4.08 8.58
N SER A 92 -5.54 2.93 8.06
CA SER A 92 -5.23 1.57 8.52
C SER A 92 -4.41 0.75 7.51
N GLY A 93 -3.81 1.38 6.50
CA GLY A 93 -2.89 0.67 5.60
C GLY A 93 -1.57 0.28 6.31
N PRO A 94 -0.63 -0.35 5.57
CA PRO A 94 0.70 -0.68 6.10
C PRO A 94 1.41 0.51 6.77
N ALA A 95 1.28 1.71 6.18
CA ALA A 95 1.84 2.94 6.73
C ALA A 95 1.24 3.31 8.10
N GLY A 96 -0.09 3.23 8.22
CA GLY A 96 -0.82 3.57 9.45
C GLY A 96 -0.51 2.62 10.59
N TYR A 97 -0.60 1.30 10.34
CA TYR A 97 -0.26 0.31 11.36
C TYR A 97 1.23 0.34 11.74
N THR A 98 2.14 0.55 10.79
CA THR A 98 3.56 0.68 11.12
C THR A 98 3.80 1.90 12.01
N ALA A 99 3.22 3.05 11.68
CA ALA A 99 3.29 4.24 12.54
C ALA A 99 2.73 3.98 13.94
N ALA A 100 1.59 3.29 14.03
CA ALA A 100 0.96 2.93 15.29
C ALA A 100 1.84 2.02 16.15
N ILE A 101 2.45 0.98 15.56
CA ILE A 101 3.37 0.08 16.25
C ILE A 101 4.53 0.87 16.89
N TYR A 102 5.17 1.76 16.12
CA TYR A 102 6.31 2.53 16.64
C TYR A 102 5.89 3.56 17.69
N ALA A 103 4.78 4.27 17.49
CA ALA A 103 4.27 5.23 18.46
C ALA A 103 3.81 4.56 19.76
N ALA A 104 3.17 3.40 19.68
CA ALA A 104 2.74 2.63 20.84
C ALA A 104 3.96 2.12 21.63
N ARG A 105 5.00 1.62 20.95
CA ARG A 105 6.28 1.25 21.57
C ARG A 105 7.01 2.41 22.24
N ALA A 106 6.80 3.63 21.76
CA ALA A 106 7.31 4.86 22.38
C ALA A 106 6.41 5.37 23.53
N ASN A 107 5.43 4.58 23.99
CA ASN A 107 4.46 4.92 25.03
C ASN A 107 3.61 6.17 24.72
N LEU A 108 3.40 6.50 23.44
CA LEU A 108 2.56 7.65 23.05
C LEU A 108 1.05 7.34 23.09
N LYS A 109 0.67 6.06 23.24
CA LYS A 109 -0.73 5.58 23.22
C LYS A 109 -1.49 6.12 22.00
N PRO A 110 -1.03 5.80 20.77
CA PRO A 110 -1.61 6.39 19.56
C PRO A 110 -3.06 5.93 19.38
N ILE A 111 -3.91 6.87 18.99
CA ILE A 111 -5.24 6.56 18.46
C ILE A 111 -5.14 6.40 16.95
N VAL A 112 -5.74 5.34 16.40
CA VAL A 112 -5.80 5.08 14.95
C VAL A 112 -7.26 5.03 14.51
N PHE A 113 -7.61 5.87 13.53
CA PHE A 113 -8.86 5.76 12.81
C PHE A 113 -8.66 4.84 11.61
N GLU A 114 -9.34 3.69 11.63
CA GLU A 114 -9.13 2.64 10.65
C GLU A 114 -9.90 2.86 9.34
N GLY A 115 -10.93 3.71 9.35
CA GLY A 115 -11.92 3.81 8.28
C GLY A 115 -13.05 2.79 8.44
N TYR A 116 -14.21 3.09 7.85
CA TYR A 116 -15.38 2.20 7.87
C TYR A 116 -16.15 2.19 6.54
N GLN A 117 -16.79 3.31 6.18
CA GLN A 117 -17.58 3.43 4.94
C GLN A 117 -16.77 4.15 3.86
N VAL A 118 -16.43 5.41 4.11
CA VAL A 118 -15.74 6.27 3.14
C VAL A 118 -14.26 5.88 3.04
N GLY A 119 -13.63 5.55 4.18
CA GLY A 119 -12.26 5.07 4.25
C GLY A 119 -12.06 3.66 3.69
N GLY A 120 -13.15 2.93 3.42
CA GLY A 120 -13.14 1.54 2.97
C GLY A 120 -12.82 0.55 4.09
N VAL A 121 -12.52 -0.69 3.69
CA VAL A 121 -12.23 -1.79 4.63
C VAL A 121 -10.91 -1.51 5.37
N PRO A 122 -10.89 -1.62 6.72
CA PRO A 122 -9.66 -1.55 7.50
C PRO A 122 -8.55 -2.45 6.95
N GLY A 123 -7.35 -1.91 6.79
CA GLY A 123 -6.22 -2.57 6.10
C GLY A 123 -5.88 -1.97 4.73
N GLY A 124 -6.77 -1.16 4.16
CA GLY A 124 -6.52 -0.45 2.90
C GLY A 124 -6.49 -1.36 1.68
N GLN A 125 -5.75 -0.97 0.64
CA GLN A 125 -5.77 -1.67 -0.67
C GLN A 125 -5.32 -3.14 -0.63
N LEU A 126 -4.53 -3.54 0.37
CA LEU A 126 -4.15 -4.95 0.51
C LEU A 126 -5.33 -5.85 0.87
N MET A 127 -6.45 -5.29 1.34
CA MET A 127 -7.68 -6.07 1.55
C MET A 127 -8.32 -6.55 0.25
N THR A 128 -7.94 -5.98 -0.90
CA THR A 128 -8.48 -6.34 -2.22
C THR A 128 -7.50 -7.14 -3.06
N THR A 129 -6.31 -7.47 -2.53
CA THR A 129 -5.34 -8.33 -3.23
C THR A 129 -5.36 -9.74 -2.65
N THR A 130 -5.05 -10.73 -3.48
CA THR A 130 -5.01 -12.13 -3.10
C THR A 130 -3.71 -12.47 -2.40
N GLU A 131 -2.57 -12.34 -3.10
CA GLU A 131 -1.25 -12.77 -2.65
C GLU A 131 -0.25 -11.61 -2.67
N VAL A 132 0.61 -11.54 -1.65
CA VAL A 132 1.68 -10.55 -1.52
C VAL A 132 3.01 -11.28 -1.42
N GLU A 133 3.77 -11.28 -2.51
CA GLU A 133 5.05 -11.98 -2.61
C GLU A 133 6.27 -11.06 -2.42
N ASN A 134 6.04 -9.75 -2.36
CA ASN A 134 7.09 -8.73 -2.34
C ASN A 134 7.19 -7.98 -1.01
N PHE A 135 6.54 -8.48 0.06
CA PHE A 135 6.71 -7.95 1.41
C PHE A 135 7.76 -8.78 2.16
N PRO A 136 8.87 -8.18 2.63
CA PRO A 136 9.96 -8.92 3.24
C PRO A 136 9.53 -9.62 4.54
N GLY A 137 10.01 -10.85 4.74
CA GLY A 137 9.68 -11.70 5.90
C GLY A 137 8.67 -12.82 5.59
N PHE A 138 8.12 -12.86 4.38
CA PHE A 138 7.19 -13.89 3.91
C PHE A 138 7.75 -14.58 2.65
N PRO A 139 8.71 -15.51 2.80
CA PRO A 139 9.37 -16.14 1.65
C PRO A 139 8.43 -16.97 0.78
N ASP A 140 7.36 -17.50 1.36
CA ASP A 140 6.34 -18.30 0.68
C ASP A 140 5.12 -17.48 0.25
N GLY A 141 5.20 -16.14 0.34
CA GLY A 141 4.04 -15.26 0.18
C GLY A 141 3.15 -15.17 1.42
N ILE A 142 2.18 -14.26 1.37
CA ILE A 142 1.11 -14.10 2.35
C ILE A 142 -0.08 -13.44 1.69
N THR A 143 -1.30 -13.79 2.11
CA THR A 143 -2.48 -13.08 1.60
C THR A 143 -2.52 -11.63 2.07
N GLY A 144 -3.07 -10.74 1.25
CA GLY A 144 -3.23 -9.33 1.60
C GLY A 144 -3.98 -9.12 2.93
N PRO A 145 -5.16 -9.74 3.13
CA PRO A 145 -5.89 -9.69 4.40
C PRO A 145 -5.10 -10.25 5.60
N ASP A 146 -4.39 -11.37 5.46
CA ASP A 146 -3.61 -11.94 6.56
C ASP A 146 -2.45 -11.04 6.97
N LEU A 147 -1.78 -10.40 5.99
CA LEU A 147 -0.73 -9.43 6.28
C LEU A 147 -1.28 -8.24 7.08
N MET A 148 -2.45 -7.71 6.70
CA MET A 148 -3.09 -6.58 7.40
C MET A 148 -3.59 -6.96 8.80
N ASP A 149 -4.18 -8.13 8.97
CA ASP A 149 -4.58 -8.62 10.30
C ASP A 149 -3.36 -8.79 11.22
N ARG A 150 -2.24 -9.33 10.73
CA ARG A 150 -0.98 -9.43 11.50
C ARG A 150 -0.46 -8.06 11.93
N MET A 151 -0.45 -7.08 11.02
CA MET A 151 -0.03 -5.71 11.33
C MET A 151 -0.96 -5.03 12.35
N ARG A 152 -2.28 -5.21 12.19
CA ARG A 152 -3.31 -4.70 13.11
C ARG A 152 -3.11 -5.25 14.52
N ARG A 153 -3.01 -6.58 14.67
CA ARG A 153 -2.77 -7.25 15.96
C ARG A 153 -1.46 -6.80 16.60
N GLN A 154 -0.42 -6.55 15.79
CA GLN A 154 0.85 -6.04 16.29
C GLN A 154 0.71 -4.61 16.86
N ALA A 155 -0.08 -3.74 16.22
CA ALA A 155 -0.37 -2.41 16.73
C ALA A 155 -1.15 -2.48 18.06
N GLU A 156 -2.22 -3.29 18.12
CA GLU A 156 -3.03 -3.49 19.34
C GLU A 156 -2.20 -4.05 20.49
N ARG A 157 -1.35 -5.06 20.21
CA ARG A 157 -0.47 -5.68 21.21
C ARG A 157 0.42 -4.66 21.93
N TRP A 158 0.88 -3.62 21.23
CA TRP A 158 1.74 -2.59 21.81
C TRP A 158 0.95 -1.45 22.47
N GLY A 159 -0.38 -1.48 22.40
CA GLY A 159 -1.27 -0.51 23.05
C GLY A 159 -1.73 0.64 22.16
N ALA A 160 -1.75 0.46 20.83
CA ALA A 160 -2.48 1.36 19.96
C ALA A 160 -4.00 1.17 20.16
N GLU A 161 -4.74 2.26 20.26
CA GLU A 161 -6.21 2.24 20.32
C GLU A 161 -6.77 2.40 18.92
N LEU A 162 -7.48 1.38 18.43
CA LEU A 162 -8.00 1.34 17.06
C LEU A 162 -9.51 1.58 17.05
N PHE A 163 -9.98 2.49 16.19
CA PHE A 163 -11.40 2.78 16.00
C PHE A 163 -11.78 2.62 14.53
N GLN A 164 -12.75 1.75 14.27
CA GLN A 164 -13.33 1.54 12.94
C GLN A 164 -14.32 2.65 12.61
N GLU A 165 -13.77 3.84 12.35
CA GLU A 165 -14.53 5.05 12.07
C GLU A 165 -13.88 5.85 10.94
N ASP A 166 -14.72 6.54 10.18
CA ASP A 166 -14.26 7.52 9.21
C ASP A 166 -14.01 8.87 9.88
N VAL A 167 -12.83 9.44 9.62
CA VAL A 167 -12.59 10.85 9.96
C VAL A 167 -13.25 11.73 8.91
N GLU A 168 -14.19 12.55 9.35
CA GLU A 168 -14.97 13.44 8.50
C GLU A 168 -14.28 14.80 8.34
N SER A 169 -13.59 15.28 9.38
CA SER A 169 -12.88 16.56 9.33
C SER A 169 -11.73 16.65 10.32
N ILE A 170 -10.73 17.47 9.93
CA ILE A 170 -9.61 17.86 10.78
C ILE A 170 -9.53 19.40 10.84
N ASP A 171 -9.30 19.94 12.04
CA ASP A 171 -8.92 21.34 12.23
C ASP A 171 -7.47 21.41 12.70
N VAL A 172 -6.61 21.89 11.79
CA VAL A 172 -5.18 22.08 12.01
C VAL A 172 -4.79 23.55 12.23
N LYS A 173 -5.76 24.47 12.26
CA LYS A 173 -5.50 25.91 12.45
C LYS A 173 -5.20 26.24 13.91
N SER A 174 -5.71 25.43 14.83
CA SER A 174 -5.51 25.57 16.28
C SER A 174 -4.71 24.38 16.82
N SER A 175 -3.83 24.63 17.79
CA SER A 175 -3.10 23.58 18.52
C SER A 175 -3.62 23.52 19.96
N PRO A 176 -4.01 22.34 20.48
CA PRO A 176 -3.98 21.02 19.83
C PRO A 176 -5.02 20.89 18.70
N PHE A 177 -4.63 20.14 17.67
CA PHE A 177 -5.44 19.83 16.50
C PHE A 177 -6.73 19.12 16.89
N THR A 178 -7.78 19.29 16.09
CA THR A 178 -9.06 18.60 16.31
C THR A 178 -9.31 17.59 15.20
N VAL A 179 -9.64 16.36 15.56
CA VAL A 179 -10.08 15.31 14.62
C VAL A 179 -11.51 14.95 14.98
N LYS A 180 -12.39 14.88 13.97
CA LYS A 180 -13.80 14.54 14.15
C LYS A 180 -14.19 13.37 13.26
N SER A 181 -14.85 12.38 13.86
CA SER A 181 -15.67 11.38 13.18
C SER A 181 -17.14 11.60 13.56
N SER A 182 -18.01 10.71 13.07
CA SER A 182 -19.41 10.64 13.46
C SER A 182 -19.61 10.36 14.96
N GLU A 183 -18.71 9.59 15.57
CA GLU A 183 -18.87 9.12 16.95
C GLU A 183 -18.02 9.92 17.96
N ARG A 184 -16.91 10.51 17.53
CA ARG A 184 -15.97 11.16 18.45
C ARG A 184 -15.36 12.44 17.92
N LYS A 185 -14.96 13.27 18.88
CA LYS A 185 -14.14 14.45 18.68
C LYS A 185 -12.91 14.34 19.57
N VAL A 186 -11.74 14.21 18.93
CA VAL A 186 -10.46 14.01 19.61
C VAL A 186 -9.59 15.26 19.43
N LYS A 187 -8.92 15.68 20.51
CA LYS A 187 -7.86 16.68 20.45
C LYS A 187 -6.51 15.97 20.43
N SER A 188 -5.58 16.41 19.58
CA SER A 188 -4.25 15.79 19.47
C SER A 188 -3.14 16.81 19.28
N HIS A 189 -1.97 16.54 19.87
CA HIS A 189 -0.75 17.33 19.64
C HIS A 189 -0.15 17.10 18.26
N SER A 190 -0.37 15.92 17.65
CA SER A 190 0.21 15.55 16.36
C SER A 190 -0.72 14.65 15.56
N LEU A 191 -0.56 14.70 14.23
CA LEU A 191 -1.35 13.91 13.28
C LEU A 191 -0.43 13.21 12.28
N ILE A 192 -0.76 11.96 11.97
CA ILE A 192 -0.20 11.24 10.82
C ILE A 192 -1.36 10.94 9.86
N LEU A 193 -1.26 11.44 8.64
CA LEU A 193 -2.20 11.12 7.56
C LEU A 193 -1.65 9.95 6.77
N ALA A 194 -2.26 8.78 6.96
CA ALA A 194 -1.94 7.51 6.30
C ALA A 194 -3.16 6.95 5.55
N THR A 195 -4.02 7.83 5.03
CA THR A 195 -5.29 7.49 4.36
C THR A 195 -5.13 6.77 3.03
N GLY A 196 -3.90 6.67 2.51
CA GLY A 196 -3.60 5.99 1.26
C GLY A 196 -4.17 6.72 0.03
N ALA A 197 -4.47 5.93 -0.99
CA ALA A 197 -5.06 6.37 -2.25
C ALA A 197 -6.00 5.28 -2.78
N THR A 198 -6.76 5.58 -3.82
CA THR A 198 -7.58 4.61 -4.55
C THR A 198 -7.32 4.71 -6.04
N ALA A 199 -7.36 3.57 -6.74
CA ALA A 199 -7.20 3.54 -8.18
C ALA A 199 -8.35 4.31 -8.85
N LYS A 200 -8.01 5.20 -9.78
CA LYS A 200 -9.01 5.99 -10.51
C LYS A 200 -9.67 5.13 -11.58
N ARG A 201 -10.98 4.98 -11.44
CA ARG A 201 -11.85 4.24 -12.36
C ARG A 201 -12.57 5.18 -13.32
N LEU A 202 -12.86 4.72 -14.54
CA LEU A 202 -13.54 5.53 -15.56
C LEU A 202 -15.06 5.54 -15.39
N ARG A 203 -15.60 4.54 -14.67
CA ARG A 203 -17.04 4.30 -14.48
C ARG A 203 -17.74 4.07 -15.82
N LEU A 204 -17.17 3.18 -16.63
CA LEU A 204 -17.77 2.76 -17.90
C LEU A 204 -19.08 1.98 -17.66
N PRO A 205 -19.99 1.95 -18.63
CA PRO A 205 -21.12 1.01 -18.59
C PRO A 205 -20.60 -0.42 -18.38
N HIS A 206 -21.23 -1.17 -17.47
CA HIS A 206 -20.84 -2.53 -17.09
C HIS A 206 -19.45 -2.68 -16.45
N GLU A 207 -18.78 -1.60 -16.04
CA GLU A 207 -17.45 -1.72 -15.44
C GLU A 207 -17.44 -2.58 -14.17
N ASP A 208 -18.46 -2.45 -13.31
CA ASP A 208 -18.59 -3.25 -12.09
C ASP A 208 -18.89 -4.73 -12.37
N GLU A 209 -19.56 -5.05 -13.48
CA GLU A 209 -19.86 -6.44 -13.88
C GLU A 209 -18.59 -7.21 -14.25
N PHE A 210 -17.65 -6.52 -14.90
CA PHE A 210 -16.38 -7.07 -15.36
C PHE A 210 -15.19 -6.75 -14.44
N TRP A 211 -15.42 -6.02 -13.35
CA TRP A 211 -14.38 -5.72 -12.37
C TRP A 211 -13.83 -7.02 -11.76
N SER A 212 -12.51 -7.18 -11.75
CA SER A 212 -11.83 -8.42 -11.34
C SER A 212 -12.18 -9.66 -12.18
N ARG A 213 -12.86 -9.48 -13.32
CA ARG A 213 -13.26 -10.54 -14.27
C ARG A 213 -12.87 -10.21 -15.72
N GLY A 214 -11.95 -9.27 -15.88
CA GLY A 214 -11.48 -8.77 -17.18
C GLY A 214 -11.02 -7.32 -17.12
N ILE A 215 -11.62 -6.51 -16.23
CA ILE A 215 -11.18 -5.15 -15.93
C ILE A 215 -10.37 -5.17 -14.62
N SER A 216 -9.18 -4.58 -14.68
CA SER A 216 -8.26 -4.40 -13.55
C SER A 216 -7.69 -2.98 -13.57
N ALA A 217 -7.21 -2.51 -12.42
CA ALA A 217 -6.45 -1.28 -12.28
C ALA A 217 -5.01 -1.49 -11.80
N CYS A 218 -4.48 -2.71 -11.87
CA CYS A 218 -3.08 -3.02 -11.58
C CYS A 218 -2.56 -4.07 -12.58
N ALA A 219 -1.93 -3.62 -13.66
CA ALA A 219 -1.36 -4.54 -14.65
C ALA A 219 -0.29 -5.47 -14.06
N ILE A 220 0.50 -4.99 -13.10
CA ILE A 220 1.56 -5.77 -12.47
C ILE A 220 0.98 -6.91 -11.62
N CYS A 221 -0.11 -6.64 -10.91
CA CYS A 221 -0.77 -7.59 -10.03
C CYS A 221 -1.42 -8.72 -10.83
N ASP A 222 -2.17 -8.36 -11.89
CA ASP A 222 -3.04 -9.32 -12.55
C ASP A 222 -2.50 -9.83 -13.89
N GLY A 223 -1.51 -9.16 -14.49
CA GLY A 223 -1.07 -9.41 -15.86
C GLY A 223 -0.57 -10.83 -16.13
N ALA A 224 -0.02 -11.50 -15.11
CA ALA A 224 0.43 -12.89 -15.19
C ALA A 224 -0.70 -13.92 -15.02
N SER A 225 -1.91 -13.48 -14.66
CA SER A 225 -3.07 -14.35 -14.45
C SER A 225 -3.40 -15.12 -15.73
N PRO A 226 -3.81 -16.41 -15.63
CA PRO A 226 -4.24 -17.21 -16.78
C PRO A 226 -5.34 -16.54 -17.62
N LEU A 227 -6.16 -15.68 -17.01
CA LEU A 227 -7.22 -14.94 -17.69
C LEU A 227 -6.70 -14.05 -18.83
N PHE A 228 -5.51 -13.47 -18.68
CA PHE A 228 -4.96 -12.48 -19.62
C PHE A 228 -3.89 -13.05 -20.55
N LYS A 229 -3.38 -14.25 -20.25
CA LYS A 229 -2.31 -14.89 -21.03
C LYS A 229 -2.75 -15.17 -22.47
N GLY A 230 -1.98 -14.68 -23.43
CA GLY A 230 -2.24 -14.83 -24.86
C GLY A 230 -3.45 -14.05 -25.38
N GLN A 231 -4.11 -13.25 -24.53
CA GLN A 231 -5.24 -12.42 -24.93
C GLN A 231 -4.78 -11.10 -25.55
N VAL A 232 -5.72 -10.40 -26.19
CA VAL A 232 -5.53 -9.00 -26.60
C VAL A 232 -6.01 -8.13 -25.46
N LEU A 233 -5.13 -7.29 -24.94
CA LEU A 233 -5.40 -6.43 -23.79
C LEU A 233 -5.46 -4.96 -24.21
N ALA A 234 -6.09 -4.14 -23.37
CA ALA A 234 -6.07 -2.69 -23.50
C ALA A 234 -5.62 -2.05 -22.19
N VAL A 235 -4.78 -1.02 -22.29
CA VAL A 235 -4.37 -0.15 -21.17
C VAL A 235 -4.92 1.23 -21.45
N VAL A 236 -5.63 1.82 -20.48
CA VAL A 236 -6.17 3.18 -20.63
C VAL A 236 -5.31 4.17 -19.86
N GLY A 237 -4.71 5.11 -20.59
CA GLY A 237 -3.86 6.15 -20.01
C GLY A 237 -2.81 6.62 -21.00
N GLY A 238 -2.11 7.70 -20.66
CA GLY A 238 -1.07 8.26 -21.53
C GLY A 238 0.12 8.86 -20.79
N GLY A 239 0.24 8.64 -19.48
CA GLY A 239 1.44 9.00 -18.70
C GLY A 239 2.42 7.85 -18.59
N ASP A 240 3.53 8.05 -17.88
CA ASP A 240 4.58 7.04 -17.72
C ASP A 240 4.04 5.71 -17.18
N THR A 241 3.15 5.75 -16.17
CA THR A 241 2.50 4.54 -15.62
C THR A 241 1.79 3.72 -16.69
N ALA A 242 1.05 4.37 -17.61
CA ALA A 242 0.32 3.66 -18.65
C ALA A 242 1.27 3.01 -19.66
N THR A 243 2.37 3.69 -20.02
CA THR A 243 3.40 3.13 -20.91
C THR A 243 4.18 1.99 -20.24
N GLU A 244 4.53 2.12 -18.96
CA GLU A 244 5.22 1.08 -18.19
C GLU A 244 4.35 -0.18 -18.05
N GLU A 245 3.07 -0.01 -17.68
CA GLU A 245 2.13 -1.12 -17.56
C GLU A 245 1.82 -1.78 -18.90
N ALA A 246 1.67 -0.99 -19.98
CA ALA A 246 1.47 -1.55 -21.32
C ALA A 246 2.68 -2.39 -21.76
N LEU A 247 3.90 -1.89 -21.57
CA LEU A 247 5.12 -2.64 -21.84
C LEU A 247 5.22 -3.90 -20.98
N TYR A 248 4.89 -3.82 -19.69
CA TYR A 248 4.88 -4.98 -18.81
C TYR A 248 3.93 -6.09 -19.32
N LEU A 249 2.71 -5.72 -19.74
CA LEU A 249 1.72 -6.67 -20.23
C LEU A 249 2.11 -7.37 -21.54
N THR A 250 3.01 -6.79 -22.34
CA THR A 250 3.52 -7.45 -23.56
C THR A 250 4.22 -8.78 -23.29
N LYS A 251 4.67 -9.02 -22.05
CA LYS A 251 5.27 -10.30 -21.62
C LYS A 251 4.26 -11.46 -21.61
N TYR A 252 2.96 -11.15 -21.48
CA TYR A 252 1.91 -12.14 -21.29
C TYR A 252 0.83 -12.09 -22.38
N ALA A 253 0.52 -10.89 -22.88
CA ALA A 253 -0.50 -10.64 -23.89
C ALA A 253 -0.01 -10.97 -25.30
N ARG A 254 -0.93 -11.33 -26.20
CA ARG A 254 -0.65 -11.42 -27.64
C ARG A 254 -0.47 -10.03 -28.28
N HIS A 255 -1.23 -9.05 -27.79
CA HIS A 255 -1.17 -7.66 -28.24
C HIS A 255 -1.73 -6.74 -27.15
N VAL A 256 -1.19 -5.52 -27.05
CA VAL A 256 -1.62 -4.51 -26.06
C VAL A 256 -1.98 -3.22 -26.78
N HIS A 257 -3.25 -2.80 -26.66
CA HIS A 257 -3.72 -1.51 -27.14
C HIS A 257 -3.53 -0.44 -26.04
N LEU A 258 -2.71 0.58 -26.30
CA LEU A 258 -2.61 1.74 -25.41
C LEU A 258 -3.63 2.81 -25.83
N LEU A 259 -4.69 2.96 -25.04
CA LEU A 259 -5.78 3.89 -25.31
C LEU A 259 -5.49 5.25 -24.65
N VAL A 260 -5.13 6.22 -25.49
CA VAL A 260 -4.78 7.58 -25.08
C VAL A 260 -5.92 8.53 -25.44
N ARG A 261 -6.36 9.36 -24.48
CA ARG A 261 -7.46 10.31 -24.72
C ARG A 261 -7.10 11.44 -25.69
N LYS A 262 -5.81 11.77 -25.79
CA LYS A 262 -5.28 12.83 -26.65
C LYS A 262 -4.54 12.21 -27.85
N ASP A 263 -4.22 13.07 -28.80
CA ASP A 263 -3.34 12.80 -29.96
C ASP A 263 -1.86 12.62 -29.59
N GLN A 264 -1.47 12.91 -28.34
CA GLN A 264 -0.10 12.78 -27.85
C GLN A 264 -0.03 12.15 -26.45
N LEU A 265 1.07 11.47 -26.17
CA LEU A 265 1.42 10.95 -24.85
C LEU A 265 1.89 12.07 -23.92
N ARG A 266 1.51 11.96 -22.64
CA ARG A 266 2.08 12.76 -21.53
C ARG A 266 3.34 12.12 -20.95
N ALA A 267 3.58 10.83 -21.23
CA ALA A 267 4.78 10.12 -20.81
C ALA A 267 6.05 10.88 -21.19
N SER A 268 7.10 10.70 -20.41
CA SER A 268 8.43 11.21 -20.70
C SER A 268 8.92 10.71 -22.07
N LYS A 269 9.75 11.51 -22.76
CA LYS A 269 10.28 11.14 -24.09
C LYS A 269 10.97 9.78 -24.07
N ALA A 270 11.77 9.52 -23.03
CA ALA A 270 12.45 8.25 -22.83
C ALA A 270 11.49 7.05 -22.73
N MET A 271 10.26 7.25 -22.21
CA MET A 271 9.24 6.21 -22.18
C MET A 271 8.47 6.08 -23.50
N GLN A 272 8.35 7.16 -24.29
CA GLN A 272 7.75 7.11 -25.62
C GLN A 272 8.65 6.40 -26.64
N ASP A 273 9.98 6.49 -26.46
CA ASP A 273 10.97 5.88 -27.34
C ASP A 273 11.13 4.35 -27.12
N ARG A 274 10.58 3.81 -26.02
CA ARG A 274 10.64 2.38 -25.66
C ARG A 274 9.50 1.59 -26.27
#